data_AF-A0A812QCD8-F1
#
_entry.id   AF-A0A812QCD8-F1
#
_cell.length_a   1.000
_cell.length_b   1.000
_cell.length_c   1.000
_cell.angle_alpha   90.00
_cell.angle_beta   90.00
_cell.angle_gamma   90.00
#
_symmetry.space_group_name_H-M   'P 1'
#
loop_
_entity.id
_entity.type
_entity.pdbx_description
1 polymer ?
#
loop_
_entity_poly.entity_id
_entity_poly.type
_entity_poly.pdbx_seq_one_letter_code
_entity_poly.pdbx_strand_id
1 'polypeptide(L)'
;DAPGRPLPLLYMLGLDDPPTWRAAVFLLKARAGGFMIAAPHLEGIISFFAAISEEAEGQVDGPLPVVWKVVSVACETSRRRRVGEVSMVLADLSWAHLVYFRRATASRPPAGAALLALTHEETAVRPMPGPAREAADEWVTEQLSDATFLEYATAEELQEDFLEDAEPPEEEDTVESLRARIRQMESAQGAMRAPQPPSHGPRQTRPLLEAVPEAGATLSAEDWQKLRAVAGSPPTRLAGHERAPRATAADNALAEEELEVSEMAPATSTDGDPITAAVSSGSGGDNVPGSSYVTKGIAAREAFLNVFDHPAEFAEGVARRAQQELGLSTQEPGLMRMYAERKIPMKELKTVQIFTHFLAHQWEAYVDYLESRMKQSRPSGHQDAPPDKSDDPEDKQPNKPRRPPRRAKAIADKPGDKSEK
;
A
#
# COMPACT_ATOMS: atom_id res chain seq x y z
N ASP A 1 19.27 7.42 5.72
CA ASP A 1 19.50 8.70 5.01
C ASP A 1 20.98 8.87 4.67
N ALA A 2 21.33 9.43 3.50
CA ALA A 2 22.73 9.61 3.12
C ALA A 2 23.24 11.03 3.50
N PRO A 3 24.41 11.17 4.17
CA PRO A 3 24.95 12.47 4.57
C PRO A 3 25.18 13.36 3.34
N GLY A 4 24.70 14.61 3.41
CA GLY A 4 24.90 15.62 2.37
C GLY A 4 23.85 15.66 1.24
N ARG A 5 22.80 14.82 1.30
CA ARG A 5 21.63 15.00 0.43
C ARG A 5 20.80 16.21 0.88
N PRO A 6 20.28 17.02 -0.05
CA PRO A 6 19.38 18.12 0.29
C PRO A 6 18.07 17.55 0.87
N LEU A 7 17.43 18.31 1.76
CA LEU A 7 16.15 17.94 2.34
C LEU A 7 15.07 17.83 1.25
N PRO A 8 14.14 16.84 1.34
CA PRO A 8 13.04 16.72 0.39
C PRO A 8 12.15 17.96 0.42
N LEU A 9 11.87 18.52 -0.77
CA LEU A 9 11.00 19.68 -0.95
C LEU A 9 9.56 19.26 -1.24
N LEU A 10 8.62 19.86 -0.52
CA LEU A 10 7.18 19.72 -0.71
C LEU A 10 6.55 21.10 -0.95
N TYR A 11 5.38 21.13 -1.58
CA TYR A 11 4.53 22.32 -1.63
C TYR A 11 3.31 22.13 -0.74
N MET A 12 3.13 23.01 0.24
CA MET A 12 1.93 23.10 1.05
C MET A 12 0.97 24.10 0.40
N LEU A 13 -0.31 23.76 0.29
CA LEU A 13 -1.35 24.61 -0.31
C LEU A 13 -2.16 25.31 0.79
N GLY A 14 -2.58 26.55 0.53
CA GLY A 14 -3.54 27.24 1.39
C GLY A 14 -4.91 26.55 1.43
N LEU A 15 -5.75 26.94 2.39
CA LEU A 15 -7.08 26.36 2.62
C LEU A 15 -8.15 26.80 1.61
N ASP A 16 -7.91 27.88 0.86
CA ASP A 16 -8.87 28.38 -0.12
C ASP A 16 -9.08 27.40 -1.29
N ASP A 17 -10.27 27.40 -1.89
CA ASP A 17 -10.57 26.68 -3.13
C ASP A 17 -11.02 27.67 -4.24
N PRO A 18 -10.18 27.98 -5.24
CA PRO A 18 -8.81 27.50 -5.44
C PRO A 18 -7.80 28.16 -4.49
N PRO A 19 -6.66 27.49 -4.18
CA PRO A 19 -5.67 28.01 -3.23
C PRO A 19 -5.02 29.29 -3.73
N THR A 20 -5.05 30.34 -2.91
CA THR A 20 -4.49 31.67 -3.22
C THR A 20 -2.96 31.74 -3.06
N TRP A 21 -2.38 30.80 -2.32
CA TRP A 21 -0.94 30.67 -2.13
C TRP A 21 -0.50 29.22 -1.98
N ARG A 22 0.80 29.01 -2.16
CA ARG A 22 1.51 27.76 -1.86
C ARG A 22 2.82 28.06 -1.17
N ALA A 23 3.24 27.24 -0.21
CA ALA A 23 4.51 27.39 0.49
C ALA A 23 5.51 26.29 0.13
N ALA A 24 6.76 26.67 -0.12
CA ALA A 24 7.88 25.74 -0.23
C ALA A 24 8.34 25.32 1.17
N VAL A 25 8.17 24.04 1.49
CA VAL A 25 8.46 23.46 2.82
C VAL A 25 9.35 22.23 2.69
N PHE A 26 10.11 21.91 3.73
CA PHE A 26 11.13 20.86 3.70
C PHE A 26 10.81 19.76 4.72
N LEU A 27 10.81 18.49 4.29
CA LEU A 27 10.59 17.36 5.18
C LEU A 27 11.84 17.09 6.03
N LEU A 28 11.67 16.97 7.35
CA LEU A 28 12.76 16.74 8.31
C LEU A 28 12.78 15.31 8.83
N LYS A 29 11.71 14.89 9.51
CA LYS A 29 11.55 13.55 10.12
C LYS A 29 10.15 13.00 9.81
N ALA A 30 9.97 11.69 9.94
CA ALA A 30 8.68 11.00 9.85
C ALA A 30 8.55 10.03 11.01
N ARG A 31 7.32 9.85 11.51
CA ARG A 31 6.95 8.90 12.56
C ARG A 31 5.72 8.08 12.14
N ALA A 32 5.31 7.11 12.96
CA ALA A 32 4.15 6.29 12.65
C ALA A 32 2.86 7.12 12.50
N GLY A 33 2.64 8.09 13.39
CA GLY A 33 1.45 8.94 13.36
C GLY A 33 1.51 10.20 12.48
N GLY A 34 2.68 10.56 11.95
CA GLY A 34 2.84 11.85 11.28
C GLY A 34 4.24 12.16 10.74
N PHE A 35 4.50 13.43 10.49
CA PHE A 35 5.75 13.92 9.92
C PHE A 35 6.04 15.36 10.34
N MET A 36 7.32 15.71 10.37
CA MET A 36 7.81 17.03 10.75
C MET A 36 8.36 17.78 9.53
N ILE A 37 7.99 19.04 9.40
CA ILE A 37 8.45 19.92 8.31
C ILE A 37 9.11 21.19 8.84
N ALA A 38 9.99 21.77 8.03
CA ALA A 38 10.42 23.17 8.14
C ALA A 38 9.69 24.03 7.11
N ALA A 39 9.01 25.07 7.59
CA ALA A 39 8.24 26.02 6.79
C ALA A 39 8.71 27.48 7.01
N PRO A 40 8.51 28.39 6.03
CA PRO A 40 8.78 29.81 6.24
C PRO A 40 8.03 30.40 7.44
N HIS A 41 8.71 31.23 8.23
CA HIS A 41 8.07 31.97 9.33
C HIS A 41 7.29 33.17 8.78
N LEU A 42 6.08 32.90 8.30
CA LEU A 42 5.17 33.90 7.73
C LEU A 42 3.80 33.78 8.40
N GLU A 43 3.12 34.91 8.57
CA GLU A 43 1.82 34.98 9.22
C GLU A 43 0.79 34.05 8.57
N GLY A 44 0.72 34.03 7.23
CA GLY A 44 -0.22 33.16 6.51
C GLY A 44 0.01 31.65 6.77
N ILE A 45 1.23 31.24 7.08
CA ILE A 45 1.57 29.85 7.42
C ILE A 45 1.20 29.53 8.87
N ILE A 46 1.45 30.48 9.79
CA ILE A 46 1.04 30.32 11.19
C ILE A 46 -0.48 30.25 11.29
N SER A 47 -1.19 31.16 10.61
CA SER A 47 -2.66 31.16 10.56
C SER A 47 -3.21 29.87 9.94
N PHE A 48 -2.52 29.32 8.94
CA PHE A 48 -2.86 28.02 8.38
C PHE A 48 -2.76 26.89 9.43
N PHE A 49 -1.64 26.82 10.17
CA PHE A 49 -1.47 25.80 11.21
C PHE A 49 -2.49 25.95 12.34
N ALA A 50 -2.78 27.17 12.76
CA ALA A 50 -3.82 27.44 13.76
C ALA A 50 -5.20 26.96 13.28
N ALA A 51 -5.59 27.29 12.04
CA ALA A 51 -6.89 26.90 11.50
C ALA A 51 -7.07 25.37 11.42
N ILE A 52 -6.07 24.64 10.91
CA ILE A 52 -6.18 23.17 10.83
C ILE A 52 -6.09 22.50 12.21
N SER A 53 -5.43 23.14 13.19
CA SER A 53 -5.40 22.65 14.57
C SER A 53 -6.74 22.84 15.28
N GLU A 54 -7.41 23.99 15.07
CA GLU A 54 -8.75 24.23 15.62
C GLU A 54 -9.79 23.25 15.06
N GLU A 55 -9.72 22.93 13.76
CA GLU A 55 -10.57 21.91 13.15
C GLU A 55 -10.34 20.51 13.76
N ALA A 56 -9.09 20.20 14.12
CA ALA A 56 -8.70 18.93 14.72
C ALA A 56 -9.22 18.77 16.16
N GLU A 57 -9.15 19.82 16.99
CA GLU A 57 -9.57 19.79 18.41
C GLU A 57 -11.07 19.53 18.60
N GLY A 58 -11.91 19.89 17.63
CA GLY A 58 -13.35 19.71 17.69
C GLY A 58 -13.85 18.27 17.51
N GLN A 59 -12.97 17.33 17.16
CA GLN A 59 -13.36 16.01 16.72
C GLN A 59 -12.82 14.91 17.64
N VAL A 60 -13.73 14.11 18.22
CA VAL A 60 -13.42 13.08 19.23
C VAL A 60 -12.46 12.00 18.72
N ASP A 61 -12.48 11.71 17.42
CA ASP A 61 -11.52 10.84 16.71
C ASP A 61 -10.82 11.60 15.57
N GLY A 62 -10.57 12.90 15.78
CA GLY A 62 -9.95 13.78 14.82
C GLY A 62 -8.46 13.49 14.60
N PRO A 63 -7.87 14.08 13.55
CA PRO A 63 -6.42 14.11 13.43
C PRO A 63 -5.79 14.78 14.65
N LEU A 64 -4.57 14.40 15.01
CA LEU A 64 -3.85 15.07 16.10
C LEU A 64 -3.64 16.55 15.77
N PRO A 65 -3.75 17.46 16.77
CA PRO A 65 -3.53 18.88 16.56
C PRO A 65 -2.11 19.14 16.06
N VAL A 66 -1.95 20.24 15.31
CA VAL A 66 -0.64 20.63 14.78
C VAL A 66 0.13 21.34 15.87
N VAL A 67 1.35 20.88 16.15
CA VAL A 67 2.26 21.53 17.10
C VAL A 67 3.37 22.19 16.31
N TRP A 68 3.74 23.43 16.64
CA TRP A 68 4.80 24.14 15.94
C TRP A 68 5.66 25.01 16.86
N LYS A 69 6.92 25.22 16.46
CA LYS A 69 7.91 26.04 17.15
C LYS A 69 8.69 26.90 16.15
N VAL A 70 8.96 28.15 16.52
CA VAL A 70 9.84 29.03 15.72
C VAL A 70 11.30 28.76 16.10
N VAL A 71 12.15 28.58 15.09
CA VAL A 71 13.58 28.31 15.25
C VAL A 71 14.42 29.17 14.30
N SER A 72 15.70 29.33 14.61
CA SER A 72 16.70 29.97 13.74
C SER A 72 17.62 28.89 13.20
N VAL A 73 17.67 28.70 11.88
CA VAL A 73 18.46 27.62 11.26
C VAL A 73 19.32 28.17 10.14
N ALA A 74 20.57 27.70 10.10
CA ALA A 74 21.52 28.08 9.07
C ALA A 74 21.06 27.60 7.67
N CYS A 75 21.02 28.54 6.72
CA CYS A 75 20.49 28.35 5.38
C CYS A 75 21.57 28.48 4.29
N GLU A 76 21.28 27.91 3.13
CA GLU A 76 22.06 28.04 1.91
C GLU A 76 21.19 28.43 0.70
N THR A 77 21.79 29.07 -0.29
CA THR A 77 21.15 29.32 -1.60
C THR A 77 20.96 28.03 -2.39
N SER A 78 20.16 28.10 -3.47
CA SER A 78 20.06 27.01 -4.46
C SER A 78 21.40 26.55 -5.05
N ARG A 79 22.41 27.45 -5.03
CA ARG A 79 23.79 27.19 -5.47
C ARG A 79 24.72 26.72 -4.34
N ARG A 80 24.19 26.25 -3.19
CA ARG A 80 24.95 25.76 -2.02
C ARG A 80 25.89 26.78 -1.40
N ARG A 81 25.57 28.09 -1.52
CA ARG A 81 26.31 29.14 -0.80
C ARG A 81 25.61 29.42 0.52
N ARG A 82 26.36 29.35 1.63
CA ARG A 82 25.87 29.70 2.96
C ARG A 82 25.47 31.17 2.99
N VAL A 83 24.32 31.46 3.61
CA VAL A 83 23.76 32.81 3.66
C VAL A 83 23.73 33.36 5.09
N GLY A 84 23.52 32.49 6.08
CA GLY A 84 23.37 32.87 7.48
C GLY A 84 22.23 32.09 8.11
N GLU A 85 21.81 32.49 9.30
CA GLU A 85 20.64 31.94 9.95
C GLU A 85 19.37 32.65 9.49
N VAL A 86 18.29 31.87 9.33
CA VAL A 86 16.98 32.37 8.92
C VAL A 86 15.93 31.80 9.85
N SER A 87 14.99 32.65 10.26
CA SER A 87 13.86 32.24 11.09
C SER A 87 12.89 31.40 10.27
N MET A 88 12.52 30.24 10.81
CA MET A 88 11.56 29.31 10.21
C MET A 88 10.71 28.66 11.30
N VAL A 89 9.63 28.00 10.87
CA VAL A 89 8.72 27.27 11.74
C VAL A 89 8.96 25.78 11.53
N LEU A 90 9.27 25.06 12.61
CA LEU A 90 9.14 23.61 12.62
C LEU A 90 7.71 23.28 13.00
N ALA A 91 7.06 22.42 12.21
CA ALA A 91 5.71 21.97 12.47
C ALA A 91 5.64 20.45 12.39
N ASP A 92 4.99 19.85 13.38
CA ASP A 92 4.67 18.43 13.40
C ASP A 92 3.20 18.23 13.03
N LEU A 93 2.94 17.38 12.04
CA LEU A 93 1.62 17.15 11.48
C LEU A 93 1.28 15.66 11.44
N SER A 94 0.03 15.33 11.73
CA SER A 94 -0.51 13.99 11.44
C SER A 94 -0.54 13.67 9.93
N TRP A 95 -0.48 12.39 9.58
CA TRP A 95 -0.66 11.89 8.21
C TRP A 95 -1.98 12.34 7.56
N ALA A 96 -3.01 12.63 8.35
CA ALA A 96 -4.27 13.17 7.84
C ALA A 96 -4.09 14.51 7.11
N HIS A 97 -3.13 15.33 7.54
CA HIS A 97 -2.85 16.65 6.93
C HIS A 97 -2.12 16.54 5.60
N LEU A 98 -1.72 15.35 5.16
CA LEU A 98 -1.02 15.14 3.88
C LEU A 98 -1.84 15.63 2.68
N VAL A 99 -3.18 15.75 2.82
CA VAL A 99 -4.09 16.29 1.80
C VAL A 99 -3.73 17.71 1.36
N TYR A 100 -3.07 18.50 2.20
CA TYR A 100 -2.63 19.88 1.90
C TYR A 100 -1.27 19.93 1.17
N PHE A 101 -0.60 18.79 0.97
CA PHE A 101 0.74 18.73 0.41
C PHE A 101 0.72 18.18 -1.02
N ARG A 102 1.58 18.74 -1.86
CA ARG A 102 1.84 18.27 -3.22
C ARG A 102 3.33 18.09 -3.42
N ARG A 103 3.68 17.07 -4.20
CA ARG A 103 5.07 16.84 -4.61
C ARG A 103 5.56 18.00 -5.46
N ALA A 104 6.79 18.45 -5.23
CA ALA A 104 7.38 19.57 -5.95
C ALA A 104 7.39 19.41 -7.49
N THR A 105 7.43 18.16 -7.98
CA THR A 105 7.44 17.83 -9.41
C THR A 105 6.05 17.67 -10.03
N ALA A 106 4.98 17.62 -9.24
CA ALA A 106 3.67 17.15 -9.68
C ALA A 106 2.65 18.26 -9.96
N SER A 107 3.00 19.53 -9.79
CA SER A 107 2.03 20.63 -9.85
C SER A 107 2.52 21.77 -10.75
N ARG A 108 1.78 22.01 -11.83
CA ARG A 108 1.67 23.37 -12.36
C ARG A 108 1.04 24.23 -11.24
N PRO A 109 1.61 25.40 -10.90
CA PRO A 109 1.00 26.26 -9.90
C PRO A 109 -0.47 26.51 -10.24
N PRO A 110 -1.37 26.48 -9.24
CA PRO A 110 -2.72 27.02 -9.42
C PRO A 110 -2.59 28.42 -10.02
N ALA A 111 -3.39 28.73 -11.04
CA ALA A 111 -3.30 30.01 -11.73
C ALA A 111 -3.51 31.15 -10.72
N GLY A 112 -2.51 32.02 -10.57
CA GLY A 112 -2.56 33.17 -9.65
C GLY A 112 -2.08 32.89 -8.22
N ALA A 113 -1.71 31.66 -7.85
CA ALA A 113 -1.25 31.37 -6.50
C ALA A 113 0.17 31.90 -6.21
N ALA A 114 0.33 32.68 -5.15
CA ALA A 114 1.63 33.19 -4.71
C ALA A 114 2.51 32.06 -4.14
N LEU A 115 3.82 32.07 -4.45
CA LEU A 115 4.78 31.15 -3.85
C LEU A 115 5.44 31.79 -2.63
N LEU A 116 5.16 31.24 -1.46
CA LEU A 116 5.83 31.57 -0.20
C LEU A 116 7.06 30.68 -0.06
N ALA A 117 8.24 31.28 0.12
CA ALA A 117 9.49 30.55 0.28
C ALA A 117 10.33 31.17 1.39
N LEU A 118 11.29 30.41 1.91
CA LEU A 118 12.31 30.96 2.79
C LEU A 118 13.14 31.95 2.01
N THR A 119 13.26 33.17 2.52
CA THR A 119 14.05 34.24 1.91
C THR A 119 15.02 34.84 2.92
N HIS A 120 16.19 35.24 2.43
CA HIS A 120 17.16 36.05 3.16
C HIS A 120 17.61 37.15 2.21
N GLU A 121 17.44 38.42 2.62
CA GLU A 121 17.75 39.58 1.77
C GLU A 121 17.16 39.44 0.36
N GLU A 122 15.86 39.11 0.29
CA GLU A 122 15.08 38.88 -0.96
C GLU A 122 15.50 37.65 -1.79
N THR A 123 16.57 36.96 -1.42
CA THR A 123 17.02 35.74 -2.12
C THR A 123 16.36 34.51 -1.53
N ALA A 124 15.78 33.66 -2.40
CA ALA A 124 15.24 32.37 -1.97
C ALA A 124 16.36 31.43 -1.48
N VAL A 125 16.18 30.90 -0.28
CA VAL A 125 17.13 30.02 0.40
C VAL A 125 16.47 28.70 0.79
N ARG A 126 17.30 27.74 1.21
CA ARG A 126 16.87 26.46 1.77
C ARG A 126 17.63 26.17 3.06
N PRO A 127 17.01 25.47 4.02
CA PRO A 127 17.67 25.05 5.24
C PRO A 127 18.82 24.09 4.94
N MET A 128 19.95 24.23 5.65
CA MET A 128 21.02 23.24 5.58
C MET A 128 20.57 21.96 6.31
N PRO A 129 20.73 20.75 5.72
CA PRO A 129 20.19 19.53 6.28
C PRO A 129 20.66 19.21 7.71
N GLY A 130 21.95 19.43 8.01
CA GLY A 130 22.52 19.14 9.33
C GLY A 130 21.88 20.01 10.43
N PRO A 131 22.07 21.34 10.38
CA PRO A 131 21.48 22.24 11.39
C PRO A 131 19.96 22.15 11.50
N ALA A 132 19.25 21.88 10.40
CA ALA A 132 17.80 21.74 10.43
C ALA A 132 17.33 20.46 11.15
N ARG A 133 18.08 19.37 11.03
CA ARG A 133 17.81 18.12 11.75
C ARG A 133 18.18 18.24 13.22
N GLU A 134 19.34 18.83 13.51
CA GLU A 134 19.77 19.11 14.88
C GLU A 134 18.72 19.96 15.63
N ALA A 135 18.17 21.00 15.00
CA ALA A 135 17.08 21.79 15.58
C ALA A 135 15.78 20.98 15.77
N ALA A 136 15.51 20.00 14.90
CA ALA A 136 14.37 19.09 15.08
C ALA A 136 14.62 18.12 16.24
N ASP A 137 15.83 17.59 16.38
CA ASP A 137 16.21 16.65 17.44
C ASP A 137 16.19 17.34 18.81
N GLU A 138 16.67 18.58 18.89
CA GLU A 138 16.54 19.44 20.07
C GLU A 138 15.07 19.65 20.43
N TRP A 139 14.21 19.96 19.45
CA TRP A 139 12.79 20.15 19.70
C TRP A 139 12.08 18.86 20.15
N VAL A 140 12.43 17.70 19.57
CA VAL A 140 11.94 16.40 20.01
C VAL A 140 12.36 16.13 21.46
N THR A 141 13.61 16.42 21.81
CA THR A 141 14.15 16.25 23.16
C THR A 141 13.44 17.14 24.18
N GLU A 142 13.16 18.40 23.84
CA GLU A 142 12.40 19.32 24.69
C GLU A 142 10.97 18.82 24.96
N GLN A 143 10.36 18.13 23.98
CA GLN A 143 8.97 17.66 24.05
C GLN A 143 8.85 16.17 24.44
N LEU A 144 9.89 15.55 25.01
CA LEU A 144 9.87 14.12 25.42
C LEU A 144 8.74 13.76 26.39
N SER A 145 8.17 14.74 27.11
CA SER A 145 6.99 14.52 27.96
C SER A 145 5.70 14.27 27.18
N ASP A 146 5.65 14.65 25.91
CA ASP A 146 4.51 14.42 25.01
C ASP A 146 4.63 13.04 24.36
N ALA A 147 3.58 12.23 24.51
CA ALA A 147 3.53 10.87 24.00
C ALA A 147 3.76 10.79 22.48
N THR A 148 3.38 11.83 21.74
CA THR A 148 3.56 11.87 20.30
C THR A 148 5.05 12.03 19.93
N PHE A 149 5.81 12.82 20.68
CA PHE A 149 7.23 13.05 20.41
C PHE A 149 8.12 11.86 20.80
N LEU A 150 7.65 10.98 21.69
CA LEU A 150 8.30 9.69 21.98
C LEU A 150 8.39 8.78 20.75
N GLU A 151 7.46 8.89 19.78
CA GLU A 151 7.54 8.13 18.54
C GLU A 151 8.77 8.51 17.70
N TYR A 152 9.24 9.76 17.78
CA TYR A 152 10.44 10.18 17.05
C TYR A 152 11.70 9.64 17.70
N ALA A 153 11.77 9.63 19.03
CA ALA A 153 12.91 9.07 19.76
C ALA A 153 13.04 7.56 19.52
N THR A 154 11.92 6.84 19.61
CA THR A 154 11.89 5.38 19.39
C THR A 154 12.10 4.97 17.94
N ALA A 155 11.64 5.77 16.97
CA ALA A 155 11.91 5.52 15.55
C ALA A 155 13.40 5.65 15.19
N GLU A 156 14.13 6.53 15.89
CA GLU A 156 15.56 6.71 15.74
C GLU A 156 16.34 5.55 16.35
N GLU A 157 15.99 5.11 17.57
CA GLU A 157 16.57 3.90 18.20
C GLU A 157 16.39 2.65 17.32
N LEU A 158 15.21 2.43 16.74
CA LEU A 158 14.96 1.33 15.80
C LEU A 158 15.76 1.45 14.49
N GLN A 159 16.09 2.66 14.06
CA GLN A 159 16.90 2.89 12.87
C GLN A 159 18.39 2.69 13.16
N GLU A 160 18.85 3.07 14.35
CA GLU A 160 20.22 2.83 14.85
C GLU A 160 20.47 1.34 15.09
N ASP A 161 19.56 0.61 15.76
CA ASP A 161 19.66 -0.84 15.97
C ASP A 161 19.77 -1.62 14.64
N PHE A 162 19.07 -1.17 13.60
CA PHE A 162 19.12 -1.80 12.28
C PHE A 162 20.41 -1.48 11.49
N LEU A 163 21.13 -0.42 11.88
CA LEU A 163 22.41 0.00 11.29
C LEU A 163 23.62 -0.50 12.09
N GLU A 164 23.48 -0.74 13.39
CA GLU A 164 24.54 -1.24 14.27
C GLU A 164 24.81 -2.74 14.07
N ASP A 165 23.79 -3.52 13.64
CA ASP A 165 23.96 -4.91 13.17
C ASP A 165 24.71 -5.03 11.81
N ALA A 166 25.15 -3.91 11.23
CA ALA A 166 25.98 -3.86 10.03
C ALA A 166 27.46 -3.54 10.34
N GLU A 167 27.99 -4.01 11.47
CA GLU A 167 29.44 -4.25 11.57
C GLU A 167 29.84 -5.21 10.44
N PRO A 168 30.82 -4.86 9.57
CA PRO A 168 31.34 -5.82 8.62
C PRO A 168 31.97 -6.95 9.44
N PRO A 169 31.46 -8.19 9.37
CA PRO A 169 32.13 -9.29 10.03
C PRO A 169 33.54 -9.37 9.44
N GLU A 170 34.56 -9.50 10.28
CA GLU A 170 35.94 -9.73 9.83
C GLU A 170 35.94 -10.85 8.78
N GLU A 171 36.06 -10.48 7.50
CA GLU A 171 35.71 -11.32 6.35
C GLU A 171 36.70 -12.46 6.10
N GLU A 172 37.78 -12.56 6.88
CA GLU A 172 38.83 -13.55 6.65
C GLU A 172 38.49 -14.91 7.29
N ASP A 173 38.01 -14.94 8.54
CA ASP A 173 37.69 -16.18 9.25
C ASP A 173 36.42 -16.87 8.73
N THR A 174 35.46 -16.08 8.24
CA THR A 174 34.20 -16.61 7.69
C THR A 174 34.40 -17.24 6.32
N VAL A 175 35.24 -16.68 5.46
CA VAL A 175 35.53 -17.22 4.13
C VAL A 175 36.36 -18.50 4.23
N GLU A 176 37.31 -18.58 5.17
CA GLU A 176 38.07 -19.82 5.40
C GLU A 176 37.20 -20.94 5.97
N SER A 177 36.32 -20.62 6.92
CA SER A 177 35.33 -21.56 7.47
C SER A 177 34.39 -22.10 6.39
N LEU A 178 33.86 -21.21 5.53
CA LEU A 178 32.97 -21.59 4.42
C LEU A 178 33.71 -22.43 3.37
N ARG A 179 34.97 -22.09 3.04
CA ARG A 179 35.81 -22.90 2.13
C ARG A 179 36.12 -24.28 2.70
N ALA A 180 36.39 -24.39 4.00
CA ALA A 180 36.59 -25.67 4.67
C ALA A 180 35.31 -26.53 4.65
N ARG A 181 34.15 -25.90 4.86
CA ARG A 181 32.84 -26.57 4.81
C ARG A 181 32.48 -27.07 3.41
N ILE A 182 32.77 -26.29 2.37
CA ILE A 182 32.58 -26.70 0.97
C ILE A 182 33.46 -27.91 0.67
N ARG A 183 34.74 -27.87 1.05
CA ARG A 183 35.68 -28.99 0.83
C ARG A 183 35.23 -30.27 1.54
N GLN A 184 34.64 -30.14 2.73
CA GLN A 184 34.05 -31.26 3.46
C GLN A 184 32.85 -31.86 2.70
N MET A 185 31.94 -31.04 2.18
CA MET A 185 30.79 -31.52 1.39
C MET A 185 31.21 -32.14 0.06
N GLU A 186 32.20 -31.58 -0.63
CA GLU A 186 32.74 -32.13 -1.87
C GLU A 186 33.37 -33.51 -1.64
N SER A 187 34.07 -33.70 -0.52
CA SER A 187 34.63 -35.02 -0.15
C SER A 187 33.56 -36.06 0.15
N ALA A 188 32.44 -35.65 0.76
CA ALA A 188 31.32 -36.53 1.06
C ALA A 188 30.53 -36.92 -0.21
N GLN A 189 30.40 -36.01 -1.18
CA GLN A 189 29.75 -36.28 -2.46
C GLN A 189 30.62 -37.14 -3.40
N GLY A 190 31.95 -37.02 -3.33
CA GLY A 190 32.87 -37.87 -4.09
C GLY A 190 32.85 -39.34 -3.67
N ALA A 191 32.54 -39.64 -2.40
CA ALA A 191 32.56 -40.99 -1.85
C ALA A 191 31.29 -41.82 -2.13
N MET A 192 30.18 -41.20 -2.56
CA MET A 192 28.90 -41.91 -2.81
C MET A 192 28.73 -42.43 -4.25
N ARG A 193 29.71 -42.28 -5.14
CA ARG A 193 29.57 -42.72 -6.55
C ARG A 193 30.48 -43.89 -6.89
N ALA A 194 30.07 -45.10 -6.46
CA ALA A 194 30.60 -46.36 -6.99
C ALA A 194 29.68 -46.92 -8.11
N PRO A 195 30.23 -47.60 -9.13
CA PRO A 195 29.48 -48.03 -10.31
C PRO A 195 28.83 -49.41 -10.13
N GLN A 196 27.58 -49.58 -10.56
CA GLN A 196 26.96 -50.89 -10.79
C GLN A 196 26.58 -51.07 -12.27
N PRO A 197 26.80 -52.25 -12.88
CA PRO A 197 26.41 -52.54 -14.26
C PRO A 197 24.96 -53.08 -14.38
N PRO A 198 24.35 -53.07 -15.60
CA PRO A 198 22.91 -53.23 -15.80
C PRO A 198 22.48 -54.62 -16.29
N SER A 199 21.20 -54.98 -16.07
CA SER A 199 20.50 -56.01 -16.84
C SER A 199 19.08 -55.57 -17.21
N HIS A 200 18.80 -55.58 -18.53
CA HIS A 200 17.54 -55.73 -19.31
C HIS A 200 16.17 -55.56 -18.60
N GLY A 201 15.12 -54.90 -19.12
CA GLY A 201 14.61 -54.65 -20.49
C GLY A 201 13.18 -54.05 -20.39
N PRO A 202 12.35 -54.01 -21.45
CA PRO A 202 12.01 -52.78 -22.17
C PRO A 202 10.59 -52.23 -21.90
N ARG A 203 10.42 -50.90 -21.97
CA ARG A 203 9.17 -50.28 -22.46
C ARG A 203 9.43 -48.86 -22.98
N GLN A 204 8.94 -48.63 -24.19
CA GLN A 204 9.13 -47.44 -25.01
C GLN A 204 8.11 -46.36 -24.65
N THR A 205 8.58 -45.14 -24.38
CA THR A 205 7.94 -43.87 -24.75
C THR A 205 9.02 -42.79 -24.81
N ARG A 206 9.27 -42.22 -26.00
CA ARG A 206 10.32 -41.22 -26.27
C ARG A 206 9.94 -39.82 -25.76
N PRO A 207 10.85 -39.09 -25.08
CA PRO A 207 10.78 -37.63 -24.98
C PRO A 207 11.42 -36.95 -26.21
N LEU A 208 10.84 -35.83 -26.64
CA LEU A 208 11.05 -35.13 -27.91
C LEU A 208 12.20 -34.09 -27.89
N LEU A 209 12.94 -33.93 -26.79
CA LEU A 209 13.96 -32.87 -26.67
C LEU A 209 15.21 -33.34 -25.90
N GLU A 210 15.78 -34.49 -26.29
CA GLU A 210 17.02 -34.99 -25.69
C GLU A 210 18.04 -35.31 -26.79
N ALA A 211 18.69 -34.25 -27.26
CA ALA A 211 19.97 -34.33 -27.95
C ALA A 211 20.81 -33.14 -27.49
N VAL A 212 21.35 -33.25 -26.28
CA VAL A 212 22.47 -32.42 -25.82
C VAL A 212 23.72 -33.03 -26.46
N PRO A 213 24.43 -32.33 -27.37
CA PRO A 213 25.72 -32.81 -27.83
C PRO A 213 26.75 -32.69 -26.70
N GLU A 214 27.59 -33.71 -26.59
CA GLU A 214 28.67 -33.82 -25.62
C GLU A 214 29.52 -32.53 -25.57
N ALA A 215 29.87 -32.12 -24.34
CA ALA A 215 30.69 -30.95 -24.08
C ALA A 215 32.03 -31.06 -24.82
N GLY A 216 32.22 -30.24 -25.86
CA GLY A 216 33.47 -30.14 -26.61
C GLY A 216 33.32 -29.84 -28.12
N ALA A 217 32.12 -29.92 -28.69
CA ALA A 217 31.93 -29.62 -30.11
C ALA A 217 31.96 -28.10 -30.39
N THR A 218 33.06 -27.60 -30.96
CA THR A 218 33.12 -26.26 -31.53
C THR A 218 32.24 -26.19 -32.78
N LEU A 219 31.21 -25.34 -32.77
CA LEU A 219 30.30 -25.12 -33.90
C LEU A 219 31.10 -24.78 -35.17
N SER A 220 30.82 -25.50 -36.26
CA SER A 220 31.49 -25.28 -37.53
C SER A 220 31.08 -23.93 -38.13
N ALA A 221 31.91 -23.36 -39.01
CA ALA A 221 31.59 -22.11 -39.70
C ALA A 221 30.30 -22.22 -40.55
N GLU A 222 29.96 -23.44 -41.00
CA GLU A 222 28.75 -23.71 -41.77
C GLU A 222 27.49 -23.70 -40.87
N ASP A 223 27.60 -24.19 -39.64
CA ASP A 223 26.51 -24.13 -38.64
C ASP A 223 26.23 -22.69 -38.22
N TRP A 224 27.28 -21.86 -38.13
CA TRP A 224 27.14 -20.43 -37.91
C TRP A 224 26.41 -19.71 -39.05
N GLN A 225 26.63 -20.13 -40.31
CA GLN A 225 25.88 -19.59 -41.45
C GLN A 225 24.43 -20.05 -41.46
N LYS A 226 24.14 -21.31 -41.11
CA LYS A 226 22.77 -21.81 -40.99
C LYS A 226 22.01 -21.10 -39.88
N LEU A 227 22.63 -20.89 -38.72
CA LEU A 227 22.03 -20.12 -37.61
C LEU A 227 21.74 -18.67 -38.01
N ARG A 228 22.64 -18.02 -38.77
CA ARG A 228 22.43 -16.66 -39.25
C ARG A 228 21.32 -16.57 -40.30
N ALA A 229 21.14 -17.60 -41.12
CA ALA A 229 20.03 -17.68 -42.08
C ALA A 229 18.67 -17.90 -41.38
N VAL A 230 18.64 -18.68 -40.30
CA VAL A 230 17.43 -18.96 -39.51
C VAL A 230 17.03 -17.78 -38.61
N ALA A 231 18.00 -17.03 -38.08
CA ALA A 231 17.75 -15.88 -37.20
C ALA A 231 17.08 -14.69 -37.92
N GLY A 232 17.00 -14.71 -39.26
CA GLY A 232 16.36 -13.66 -40.05
C GLY A 232 17.13 -12.34 -40.07
N SER A 233 16.68 -11.42 -40.92
CA SER A 233 17.27 -10.09 -41.04
C SER A 233 17.07 -9.30 -39.74
N PRO A 234 18.11 -8.63 -39.20
CA PRO A 234 17.97 -7.83 -37.99
C PRO A 234 16.90 -6.73 -38.22
N PRO A 235 15.98 -6.53 -37.25
CA PRO A 235 14.88 -5.58 -37.41
C PRO A 235 15.41 -4.17 -37.67
N THR A 236 14.90 -3.53 -38.72
CA THR A 236 15.27 -2.17 -39.11
C THR A 236 14.77 -1.16 -38.09
N ARG A 237 15.66 -0.81 -37.14
CA ARG A 237 15.71 0.43 -36.33
C ARG A 237 14.36 0.94 -35.78
N LEU A 238 14.13 0.69 -34.49
CA LEU A 238 13.14 1.36 -33.62
C LEU A 238 13.39 2.87 -33.38
N ALA A 239 14.27 3.53 -34.15
CA ALA A 239 14.67 4.93 -33.90
C ALA A 239 13.89 5.98 -34.71
N GLY A 240 12.77 5.60 -35.33
CA GLY A 240 12.00 6.48 -36.23
C GLY A 240 10.92 7.35 -35.54
N HIS A 241 10.50 7.02 -34.32
CA HIS A 241 9.36 7.69 -33.68
C HIS A 241 9.70 9.00 -32.95
N GLU A 242 10.98 9.37 -32.83
CA GLU A 242 11.39 10.59 -32.10
C GLU A 242 11.68 11.80 -33.00
N ARG A 243 11.51 11.68 -34.34
CA ARG A 243 11.92 12.73 -35.30
C ARG A 243 10.82 13.31 -36.20
N ALA A 244 9.54 13.15 -35.83
CA ALA A 244 8.44 13.86 -36.50
C ALA A 244 7.83 14.93 -35.56
N PRO A 245 7.67 16.19 -36.00
CA PRO A 245 6.93 17.19 -35.24
C PRO A 245 5.43 16.84 -35.29
N ARG A 246 4.85 16.48 -34.13
CA ARG A 246 3.41 16.20 -34.02
C ARG A 246 2.62 17.52 -34.10
N ALA A 247 1.86 17.66 -35.18
CA ALA A 247 0.71 18.55 -35.25
C ALA A 247 -0.45 17.98 -34.41
N THR A 248 -1.31 18.89 -33.95
CA THR A 248 -2.47 18.70 -33.07
C THR A 248 -3.42 17.58 -33.50
N ALA A 249 -3.61 16.57 -32.64
CA ALA A 249 -4.66 15.57 -32.76
C ALA A 249 -5.21 15.28 -31.34
N ALA A 250 -6.23 16.03 -30.94
CA ALA A 250 -6.84 15.95 -29.62
C ALA A 250 -8.22 15.25 -29.61
N ASP A 251 -8.81 14.90 -30.76
CA ASP A 251 -10.24 14.53 -30.77
C ASP A 251 -10.58 13.09 -31.21
N ASN A 252 -9.61 12.25 -31.59
CA ASN A 252 -9.93 10.91 -32.14
C ASN A 252 -9.62 9.71 -31.23
N ALA A 253 -8.99 9.90 -30.06
CA ALA A 253 -8.62 8.77 -29.18
C ALA A 253 -9.72 8.38 -28.18
N LEU A 254 -10.67 9.28 -27.89
CA LEU A 254 -11.72 9.06 -26.89
C LEU A 254 -12.98 8.37 -27.45
N ALA A 255 -13.17 8.38 -28.77
CA ALA A 255 -14.38 7.84 -29.41
C ALA A 255 -14.33 6.33 -29.70
N GLU A 256 -13.14 5.72 -29.75
CA GLU A 256 -13.00 4.27 -30.00
C GLU A 256 -13.03 3.44 -28.70
N GLU A 257 -12.67 4.03 -27.54
CA GLU A 257 -12.70 3.34 -26.24
C GLU A 257 -14.12 3.22 -25.64
N GLU A 258 -15.03 4.17 -25.92
CA GLU A 258 -16.42 4.08 -25.46
C GLU A 258 -17.27 3.04 -26.21
N LEU A 259 -16.85 2.61 -27.41
CA LEU A 259 -17.63 1.68 -28.23
C LEU A 259 -17.36 0.20 -27.90
N GLU A 260 -16.20 -0.15 -27.33
CA GLU A 260 -15.84 -1.54 -27.00
C GLU A 260 -16.35 -2.00 -25.63
N VAL A 261 -16.77 -1.08 -24.75
CA VAL A 261 -17.31 -1.43 -23.42
C VAL A 261 -18.77 -1.88 -23.49
N SER A 262 -19.48 -1.66 -24.60
CA SER A 262 -20.91 -1.94 -24.71
C SER A 262 -21.27 -3.33 -25.26
N GLU A 263 -20.30 -4.18 -25.65
CA GLU A 263 -20.62 -5.44 -26.33
C GLU A 263 -19.75 -6.62 -25.87
N MET A 264 -19.93 -7.09 -24.62
CA MET A 264 -19.71 -8.50 -24.27
C MET A 264 -20.33 -8.90 -22.90
N ALA A 265 -21.29 -9.83 -22.97
CA ALA A 265 -21.66 -10.85 -21.96
C ALA A 265 -22.79 -10.59 -20.93
N PRO A 266 -23.57 -11.65 -20.59
CA PRO A 266 -24.93 -11.57 -20.06
C PRO A 266 -25.02 -11.60 -18.53
N ALA A 267 -26.14 -11.07 -18.03
CA ALA A 267 -26.56 -11.07 -16.64
C ALA A 267 -26.53 -12.49 -16.02
N THR A 268 -25.65 -12.70 -15.06
CA THR A 268 -25.73 -13.79 -14.08
C THR A 268 -25.84 -13.19 -12.69
N SER A 269 -26.61 -13.87 -11.85
CA SER A 269 -27.24 -13.42 -10.61
C SER A 269 -26.34 -12.65 -9.63
N THR A 270 -26.86 -11.51 -9.17
CA THR A 270 -26.46 -10.78 -7.97
C THR A 270 -26.70 -11.64 -6.72
N ASP A 271 -25.83 -12.62 -6.48
CA ASP A 271 -25.72 -13.29 -5.17
C ASP A 271 -24.60 -12.62 -4.36
N GLY A 272 -25.02 -11.72 -3.46
CA GLY A 272 -24.54 -11.59 -2.08
C GLY A 272 -23.03 -11.51 -1.76
N ASP A 273 -22.14 -11.26 -2.71
CA ASP A 273 -20.72 -11.03 -2.39
C ASP A 273 -20.55 -9.59 -1.86
N PRO A 274 -20.18 -9.39 -0.57
CA PRO A 274 -20.04 -8.07 0.04
C PRO A 274 -18.98 -7.23 -0.69
N ILE A 275 -17.97 -7.86 -1.30
CA ILE A 275 -16.94 -7.16 -2.07
C ILE A 275 -17.53 -6.68 -3.41
N THR A 276 -18.40 -7.47 -4.05
CA THR A 276 -19.03 -7.09 -5.32
C THR A 276 -20.07 -6.01 -5.05
N ALA A 277 -20.82 -6.13 -3.96
CA ALA A 277 -21.75 -5.11 -3.49
C ALA A 277 -21.05 -3.78 -3.19
N ALA A 278 -19.90 -3.80 -2.51
CA ALA A 278 -19.10 -2.59 -2.21
C ALA A 278 -18.54 -1.90 -3.47
N VAL A 279 -18.15 -2.67 -4.49
CA VAL A 279 -17.63 -2.13 -5.75
C VAL A 279 -18.76 -1.68 -6.68
N SER A 280 -19.88 -2.41 -6.70
CA SER A 280 -21.04 -2.10 -7.56
C SER A 280 -21.96 -1.01 -6.99
N SER A 281 -21.96 -0.76 -5.68
CA SER A 281 -22.69 0.36 -5.07
C SER A 281 -22.19 1.73 -5.52
N GLY A 282 -20.98 1.80 -6.11
CA GLY A 282 -20.47 3.01 -6.78
C GLY A 282 -21.02 3.26 -8.19
N SER A 283 -21.67 2.26 -8.81
CA SER A 283 -22.02 2.26 -10.24
C SER A 283 -23.53 2.37 -10.53
N GLY A 284 -24.34 2.71 -9.52
CA GLY A 284 -25.77 3.02 -9.69
C GLY A 284 -25.97 4.39 -10.35
N GLY A 285 -26.63 4.40 -11.51
CA GLY A 285 -26.92 5.59 -12.30
C GLY A 285 -27.94 6.50 -11.63
N ASP A 286 -27.51 7.74 -11.34
CA ASP A 286 -28.42 8.87 -11.18
C ASP A 286 -27.79 10.08 -11.88
N ASN A 287 -28.49 10.57 -12.89
CA ASN A 287 -28.07 11.61 -13.84
C ASN A 287 -28.22 13.00 -13.20
N VAL A 288 -27.39 13.32 -12.21
CA VAL A 288 -27.32 14.67 -11.62
C VAL A 288 -25.96 15.31 -11.95
N PRO A 289 -25.92 16.40 -12.73
CA PRO A 289 -24.67 17.03 -13.14
C PRO A 289 -24.13 17.92 -12.01
N GLY A 290 -22.96 17.55 -11.50
CA GLY A 290 -22.14 18.35 -10.57
C GLY A 290 -22.21 17.87 -9.13
N SER A 291 -21.10 17.37 -8.59
CA SER A 291 -20.93 16.96 -7.18
C SER A 291 -21.38 15.53 -6.79
N SER A 292 -21.04 14.50 -7.58
CA SER A 292 -21.34 13.09 -7.22
C SER A 292 -20.14 12.14 -7.20
N TYR A 293 -18.94 12.58 -7.58
CA TYR A 293 -17.75 11.71 -7.61
C TYR A 293 -17.06 11.56 -6.24
N VAL A 294 -17.05 12.61 -5.42
CA VAL A 294 -16.40 12.59 -4.09
C VAL A 294 -17.18 11.72 -3.10
N THR A 295 -18.51 11.82 -3.11
CA THR A 295 -19.39 11.05 -2.21
C THR A 295 -19.42 9.55 -2.55
N LYS A 296 -19.35 9.20 -3.84
CA LYS A 296 -19.21 7.80 -4.29
C LYS A 296 -17.89 7.17 -3.86
N GLY A 297 -16.80 7.93 -3.88
CA GLY A 297 -15.50 7.48 -3.39
C GLY A 297 -15.48 7.21 -1.88
N ILE A 298 -16.14 8.05 -1.09
CA ILE A 298 -16.27 7.87 0.36
C ILE A 298 -17.10 6.63 0.69
N ALA A 299 -18.27 6.45 0.05
CA ALA A 299 -19.12 5.28 0.28
C ALA A 299 -18.46 3.95 -0.14
N ALA A 300 -17.76 3.94 -1.28
CA ALA A 300 -16.99 2.76 -1.72
C ALA A 300 -15.83 2.45 -0.77
N ARG A 301 -15.16 3.48 -0.25
CA ARG A 301 -14.09 3.33 0.76
C ARG A 301 -14.64 2.77 2.07
N GLU A 302 -15.76 3.29 2.58
CA GLU A 302 -16.38 2.79 3.81
C GLU A 302 -16.89 1.36 3.66
N ALA A 303 -17.50 1.04 2.51
CA ALA A 303 -17.91 -0.33 2.20
C ALA A 303 -16.69 -1.27 2.13
N PHE A 304 -15.58 -0.81 1.54
CA PHE A 304 -14.33 -1.58 1.50
C PHE A 304 -13.73 -1.78 2.89
N LEU A 305 -13.73 -0.75 3.76
CA LEU A 305 -13.23 -0.85 5.13
C LEU A 305 -14.07 -1.80 5.99
N ASN A 306 -15.40 -1.74 5.89
CA ASN A 306 -16.30 -2.65 6.61
C ASN A 306 -16.06 -4.14 6.24
N VAL A 307 -15.57 -4.41 5.03
CA VAL A 307 -15.22 -5.78 4.62
C VAL A 307 -13.96 -6.28 5.35
N PHE A 308 -13.03 -5.40 5.75
CA PHE A 308 -11.86 -5.79 6.54
C PHE A 308 -12.19 -6.15 7.98
N ASP A 309 -13.30 -5.64 8.53
CA ASP A 309 -13.77 -6.02 9.86
C ASP A 309 -14.23 -7.50 9.91
N HIS A 310 -14.47 -8.11 8.76
CA HIS A 310 -14.95 -9.48 8.59
C HIS A 310 -13.93 -10.32 7.79
N PRO A 311 -12.71 -10.55 8.32
CA PRO A 311 -11.62 -11.13 7.54
C PRO A 311 -11.89 -12.55 7.02
N ALA A 312 -12.73 -13.32 7.70
CA ALA A 312 -13.14 -14.66 7.26
C ALA A 312 -14.07 -14.60 6.04
N GLU A 313 -15.05 -13.70 6.06
CA GLU A 313 -16.00 -13.51 4.95
C GLU A 313 -15.27 -12.94 3.73
N PHE A 314 -14.34 -12.00 3.94
CA PHE A 314 -13.49 -11.48 2.89
C PHE A 314 -12.65 -12.59 2.25
N ALA A 315 -12.03 -13.44 3.08
CA ALA A 315 -11.21 -14.52 2.58
C ALA A 315 -12.01 -15.54 1.76
N GLU A 316 -13.22 -15.86 2.21
CA GLU A 316 -14.13 -16.73 1.47
C GLU A 316 -14.58 -16.09 0.15
N GLY A 317 -14.89 -14.79 0.14
CA GLY A 317 -15.30 -14.05 -1.06
C GLY A 317 -14.20 -14.05 -2.14
N VAL A 318 -12.96 -13.77 -1.74
CA VAL A 318 -11.80 -13.82 -2.65
C VAL A 318 -11.58 -15.23 -3.18
N ALA A 319 -11.66 -16.26 -2.33
CA ALA A 319 -11.53 -17.65 -2.76
C ALA A 319 -12.64 -18.06 -3.74
N ARG A 320 -13.89 -17.66 -3.49
CA ARG A 320 -15.04 -17.97 -4.36
C ARG A 320 -14.88 -17.36 -5.75
N ARG A 321 -14.39 -16.12 -5.85
CA ARG A 321 -14.10 -15.48 -7.15
C ARG A 321 -12.97 -16.18 -7.89
N ALA A 322 -11.88 -16.48 -7.19
CA ALA A 322 -10.77 -17.21 -7.79
C ALA A 322 -11.22 -18.58 -8.33
N GLN A 323 -12.10 -19.29 -7.62
CA GLN A 323 -12.73 -20.53 -8.09
C GLN A 323 -13.57 -20.32 -9.34
N GLN A 324 -14.45 -19.31 -9.35
CA GLN A 324 -15.29 -18.98 -10.50
C GLN A 324 -14.45 -18.67 -11.75
N GLU A 325 -13.39 -17.87 -11.61
CA GLU A 325 -12.50 -17.53 -12.72
C GLU A 325 -11.67 -18.71 -13.21
N LEU A 326 -11.27 -19.62 -12.31
CA LEU A 326 -10.55 -20.85 -12.64
C LEU A 326 -11.46 -21.97 -13.15
N GLY A 327 -12.79 -21.84 -13.02
CA GLY A 327 -13.75 -22.88 -13.36
C GLY A 327 -13.73 -24.07 -12.40
N LEU A 328 -13.35 -23.85 -11.13
CA LEU A 328 -13.30 -24.88 -10.09
C LEU A 328 -14.60 -24.87 -9.27
N SER A 329 -15.13 -26.05 -8.93
CA SER A 329 -16.34 -26.19 -8.12
C SER A 329 -16.07 -26.36 -6.62
N THR A 330 -14.81 -26.60 -6.23
CA THR A 330 -14.40 -26.83 -4.84
C THR A 330 -13.07 -26.13 -4.59
N GLN A 331 -12.84 -25.70 -3.35
CA GLN A 331 -11.58 -25.10 -2.93
C GLN A 331 -10.47 -26.15 -2.87
N GLU A 332 -9.52 -26.07 -3.81
CA GLU A 332 -8.32 -26.90 -3.77
C GLU A 332 -7.18 -26.18 -3.02
N PRO A 333 -6.30 -26.91 -2.31
CA PRO A 333 -5.06 -26.35 -1.76
C PRO A 333 -4.22 -25.73 -2.88
N GLY A 334 -3.66 -24.54 -2.69
CA GLY A 334 -2.92 -23.86 -3.76
C GLY A 334 -3.77 -22.94 -4.64
N LEU A 335 -5.05 -22.68 -4.28
CA LEU A 335 -5.98 -21.93 -5.13
C LEU A 335 -5.41 -20.59 -5.64
N MET A 336 -4.83 -19.78 -4.75
CA MET A 336 -4.31 -18.46 -5.13
C MET A 336 -3.03 -18.55 -5.96
N ARG A 337 -2.26 -19.63 -5.80
CA ARG A 337 -1.10 -19.92 -6.66
C ARG A 337 -1.54 -20.28 -8.07
N MET A 338 -2.50 -21.19 -8.20
CA MET A 338 -3.08 -21.54 -9.51
C MET A 338 -3.73 -20.34 -10.19
N TYR A 339 -4.38 -19.47 -9.41
CA TYR A 339 -4.95 -18.21 -9.90
C TYR A 339 -3.85 -17.32 -10.48
N ALA A 340 -2.79 -17.06 -9.71
CA ALA A 340 -1.66 -16.25 -10.13
C ALA A 340 -0.97 -16.80 -11.39
N GLU A 341 -0.80 -18.11 -11.49
CA GLU A 341 -0.15 -18.75 -12.64
C GLU A 341 -1.00 -18.70 -13.92
N ARG A 342 -2.32 -18.86 -13.81
CA ARG A 342 -3.21 -19.00 -14.98
C ARG A 342 -3.84 -17.70 -15.45
N LYS A 343 -4.08 -16.75 -14.54
CA LYS A 343 -4.88 -15.54 -14.83
C LYS A 343 -4.07 -14.25 -14.82
N ILE A 344 -2.96 -14.19 -14.08
CA ILE A 344 -2.13 -13.00 -14.03
C ILE A 344 -1.03 -13.14 -15.09
N PRO A 345 -1.03 -12.32 -16.17
CA PRO A 345 -0.01 -12.38 -17.20
C PRO A 345 1.30 -11.80 -16.68
N MET A 346 2.01 -12.59 -15.87
CA MET A 346 3.36 -12.30 -15.43
C MET A 346 4.29 -12.73 -16.54
N LYS A 347 4.67 -11.75 -17.38
CA LYS A 347 5.71 -11.93 -18.42
C LYS A 347 7.07 -12.26 -17.77
N GLU A 348 8.18 -11.88 -18.37
CA GLU A 348 9.54 -12.13 -17.88
C GLU A 348 9.92 -11.41 -16.55
N LEU A 349 8.95 -10.83 -15.84
CA LEU A 349 9.15 -10.10 -14.59
C LEU A 349 9.27 -11.07 -13.39
N LYS A 350 10.43 -11.73 -13.28
CA LYS A 350 10.74 -12.72 -12.22
C LYS A 350 10.45 -12.19 -10.80
N THR A 351 10.75 -10.92 -10.52
CA THR A 351 10.51 -10.32 -9.20
C THR A 351 9.03 -10.24 -8.85
N VAL A 352 8.18 -9.86 -9.82
CA VAL A 352 6.73 -9.78 -9.63
C VAL A 352 6.16 -11.19 -9.44
N GLN A 353 6.70 -12.17 -10.17
CA GLN A 353 6.33 -13.57 -10.02
C GLN A 353 6.63 -14.08 -8.61
N ILE A 354 7.85 -13.89 -8.10
CA ILE A 354 8.24 -14.30 -6.74
C ILE A 354 7.35 -13.63 -5.69
N PHE A 355 7.13 -12.32 -5.81
CA PHE A 355 6.30 -11.58 -4.87
C PHE A 355 4.85 -12.09 -4.86
N THR A 356 4.29 -12.40 -6.02
CA THR A 356 2.93 -12.93 -6.14
C THR A 356 2.81 -14.31 -5.51
N HIS A 357 3.81 -15.19 -5.70
CA HIS A 357 3.84 -16.50 -5.05
C HIS A 357 3.94 -16.37 -3.53
N PHE A 358 4.75 -15.42 -3.03
CA PHE A 358 4.84 -15.14 -1.60
C PHE A 358 3.50 -14.68 -1.02
N LEU A 359 2.81 -13.76 -1.68
CA LEU A 359 1.49 -13.29 -1.25
C LEU A 359 0.44 -14.41 -1.28
N ALA A 360 0.45 -15.26 -2.31
CA ALA A 360 -0.44 -16.41 -2.39
C ALA A 360 -0.22 -17.40 -1.22
N HIS A 361 1.04 -17.63 -0.84
CA HIS A 361 1.37 -18.44 0.33
C HIS A 361 0.89 -17.81 1.65
N GLN A 362 1.08 -16.51 1.82
CA GLN A 362 0.64 -15.81 3.02
C GLN A 362 -0.88 -15.84 3.17
N TRP A 363 -1.60 -15.70 2.05
CA TRP A 363 -3.05 -15.84 2.04
C TRP A 363 -3.51 -17.22 2.52
N GLU A 364 -2.91 -18.30 2.00
CA GLU A 364 -3.27 -19.67 2.41
C GLU A 364 -3.00 -19.91 3.89
N ALA A 365 -1.83 -19.50 4.39
CA ALA A 365 -1.50 -19.59 5.81
C ALA A 365 -2.48 -18.81 6.69
N TYR A 366 -2.94 -17.66 6.21
CA TYR A 366 -3.93 -16.85 6.91
C TYR A 366 -5.31 -17.52 6.96
N VAL A 367 -5.76 -18.12 5.86
CA VAL A 367 -7.03 -18.88 5.82
C VAL A 367 -6.98 -20.06 6.80
N ASP A 368 -5.89 -20.83 6.81
CA ASP A 368 -5.70 -21.95 7.74
C ASP A 368 -5.71 -21.50 9.20
N TYR A 369 -5.10 -20.34 9.48
CA TYR A 369 -5.12 -19.71 10.80
C TYR A 369 -6.54 -19.31 11.22
N LEU A 370 -7.31 -18.67 10.33
CA LEU A 370 -8.70 -18.29 10.60
C LEU A 370 -9.57 -19.52 10.86
N GLU A 371 -9.44 -20.57 10.07
CA GLU A 371 -10.14 -21.83 10.31
C GLU A 371 -9.81 -22.43 11.67
N SER A 372 -8.53 -22.44 12.04
CA SER A 372 -8.06 -22.97 13.33
C SER A 372 -8.64 -22.16 14.48
N ARG A 373 -8.66 -20.83 14.36
CA ARG A 373 -9.24 -19.92 15.35
C ARG A 373 -10.75 -20.10 15.49
N MET A 374 -11.47 -20.30 14.38
CA MET A 374 -12.91 -20.59 14.40
C MET A 374 -13.24 -21.95 15.02
N LYS A 375 -12.40 -22.97 14.80
CA LYS A 375 -12.54 -24.29 15.43
C LYS A 375 -12.31 -24.20 16.95
N GLN A 376 -11.37 -23.37 17.40
CA GLN A 376 -11.09 -23.13 18.83
C GLN A 376 -12.15 -22.28 19.54
N SER A 377 -12.75 -21.30 18.84
CA SER A 377 -13.73 -20.39 19.43
C SER A 377 -15.12 -20.99 19.57
N ARG A 378 -15.42 -22.10 18.90
CA ARG A 378 -16.64 -22.87 19.17
C ARG A 378 -16.50 -23.42 20.60
N PRO A 379 -17.28 -22.89 21.58
CA PRO A 379 -17.22 -23.41 22.93
C PRO A 379 -17.48 -24.90 22.82
N SER A 380 -16.54 -25.70 23.33
CA SER A 380 -16.68 -27.14 23.40
C SER A 380 -18.01 -27.40 24.09
N GLY A 381 -19.03 -27.70 23.28
CA GLY A 381 -20.37 -27.95 23.75
C GLY A 381 -20.22 -28.98 24.84
N HIS A 382 -20.64 -28.57 26.03
CA HIS A 382 -20.95 -29.36 27.20
C HIS A 382 -21.00 -30.85 26.83
N GLN A 383 -19.86 -31.55 26.93
CA GLN A 383 -19.84 -32.99 26.80
C GLN A 383 -20.62 -33.51 28.00
N ASP A 384 -21.85 -33.92 27.70
CA ASP A 384 -22.67 -34.88 28.42
C ASP A 384 -22.25 -35.10 29.88
N ALA A 385 -22.84 -34.31 30.79
CA ALA A 385 -23.11 -34.86 32.10
C ALA A 385 -23.92 -36.15 31.89
N PRO A 386 -23.47 -37.29 32.46
CA PRO A 386 -24.16 -38.57 32.26
C PRO A 386 -25.62 -38.43 32.70
N PRO A 387 -26.57 -39.00 31.93
CA PRO A 387 -27.98 -38.90 32.26
C PRO A 387 -28.21 -39.55 33.63
N ASP A 388 -28.53 -38.71 34.61
CA ASP A 388 -28.96 -39.14 35.93
C ASP A 388 -30.29 -39.89 35.76
N LYS A 389 -30.21 -41.20 35.95
CA LYS A 389 -31.37 -42.09 35.94
C LYS A 389 -31.98 -42.06 37.33
N SER A 390 -32.99 -41.23 37.51
CA SER A 390 -34.03 -41.46 38.51
C SER A 390 -35.34 -40.83 38.04
N ASP A 391 -36.32 -41.69 37.72
CA ASP A 391 -37.70 -41.71 38.24
C ASP A 391 -38.34 -40.33 38.56
N ASP A 392 -39.51 -39.91 38.07
CA ASP A 392 -40.77 -40.62 37.86
C ASP A 392 -41.73 -39.75 36.98
N PRO A 393 -42.81 -40.30 36.39
CA PRO A 393 -43.75 -39.58 35.56
C PRO A 393 -45.03 -39.20 36.34
N GLU A 394 -45.33 -37.91 36.51
CA GLU A 394 -46.72 -37.50 36.77
C GLU A 394 -46.96 -35.99 36.55
N ASP A 395 -47.85 -35.69 35.61
CA ASP A 395 -48.92 -34.69 35.71
C ASP A 395 -48.61 -33.21 36.07
N LYS A 396 -48.62 -32.34 35.04
CA LYS A 396 -49.66 -31.29 34.82
C LYS A 396 -49.21 -30.14 33.90
N GLN A 397 -49.94 -30.09 32.79
CA GLN A 397 -50.41 -28.98 31.93
C GLN A 397 -50.29 -27.48 32.38
N PRO A 398 -50.52 -26.53 31.44
CA PRO A 398 -49.66 -25.38 31.17
C PRO A 398 -50.15 -24.07 31.80
N ASN A 399 -49.23 -23.12 32.02
CA ASN A 399 -49.62 -21.74 32.29
C ASN A 399 -48.69 -20.73 31.60
N LYS A 400 -49.17 -20.17 30.49
CA LYS A 400 -48.64 -18.97 29.83
C LYS A 400 -49.07 -17.72 30.61
N PRO A 401 -48.18 -16.77 30.92
CA PRO A 401 -48.60 -15.40 31.19
C PRO A 401 -48.54 -14.55 29.90
N ARG A 402 -49.69 -13.98 29.55
CA ARG A 402 -49.88 -12.92 28.53
C ARG A 402 -49.09 -11.66 28.91
N ARG A 403 -48.26 -11.15 27.99
CA ARG A 403 -47.73 -9.77 28.07
C ARG A 403 -48.76 -8.77 27.52
N PRO A 404 -48.94 -7.60 28.17
CA PRO A 404 -49.83 -6.54 27.69
C PRO A 404 -49.17 -5.66 26.60
N PRO A 405 -49.97 -4.98 25.75
CA PRO A 405 -49.47 -4.11 24.69
C PRO A 405 -48.96 -2.77 25.26
N ARG A 406 -47.78 -2.32 24.82
CA ARG A 406 -47.24 -1.00 25.15
C ARG A 406 -47.89 0.07 24.27
N ARG A 407 -48.40 1.08 24.98
CA ARG A 407 -49.14 2.27 24.56
C ARG A 407 -48.28 3.20 23.70
N ALA A 408 -48.85 3.69 22.61
CA ALA A 408 -48.33 4.78 21.79
C ALA A 408 -48.21 6.07 22.62
N LYS A 409 -47.08 6.77 22.49
CA LYS A 409 -46.92 8.16 22.94
C LYS A 409 -47.05 9.07 21.72
N ALA A 410 -48.03 9.97 21.80
CA ALA A 410 -48.17 11.13 20.95
C ALA A 410 -47.03 12.12 21.22
N ILE A 411 -46.43 12.67 20.16
CA ILE A 411 -45.69 13.92 20.20
C ILE A 411 -46.45 14.91 19.32
N ALA A 412 -46.69 16.07 19.92
CA ALA A 412 -47.49 17.16 19.41
C ALA A 412 -46.73 17.97 18.36
N ASP A 413 -47.38 18.24 17.23
CA ASP A 413 -46.97 19.29 16.30
C ASP A 413 -47.82 20.55 16.52
N LYS A 414 -47.15 21.65 16.87
CA LYS A 414 -47.65 23.01 16.84
C LYS A 414 -47.15 23.66 15.53
N PRO A 415 -48.01 24.27 14.70
CA PRO A 415 -47.57 25.31 13.77
C PRO A 415 -47.80 26.70 14.39
N GLY A 416 -46.70 27.38 14.77
CA GLY A 416 -46.67 28.84 14.89
C GLY A 416 -46.59 29.43 13.49
N ASP A 417 -47.63 30.14 13.06
CA ASP A 417 -47.80 31.59 13.19
C ASP A 417 -46.83 32.37 12.27
N LYS A 418 -47.36 32.75 11.11
CA LYS A 418 -46.73 33.65 10.14
C LYS A 418 -47.23 35.06 10.45
N SER A 419 -46.36 35.87 11.05
CA SER A 419 -46.51 37.32 11.14
C SER A 419 -45.46 38.01 10.29
N GLU A 420 -45.92 38.82 9.34
CA GLU A 420 -45.33 40.10 8.87
C GLU A 420 -43.94 40.04 8.19
N LYS A 421 -43.57 40.89 7.23
CA LYS A 421 -44.14 42.08 6.59
C LYS A 421 -43.34 42.33 5.31
#